data_AF-A0A7D5MLT5-F1
#
_entry.id   AF-A0A7D5MLT5-F1
#
_cell.length_a   1.000
_cell.length_b   1.000
_cell.length_c   1.000
_cell.angle_alpha   90.00
_cell.angle_beta   90.00
_cell.angle_gamma   90.00
#
_symmetry.space_group_name_H-M   'P 1'
#
loop_
_entity.id
_entity.type
_entity.pdbx_description
1 polymer ?
#
loop_
_entity_poly.entity_id
_entity_poly.type
_entity_poly.pdbx_seq_one_letter_code
_entity_poly.pdbx_strand_id
1 'polypeptide(L)'
;MIIIYYLSFIITDRIFSSSKNRAKDSANEFEIMTPVKSGEIVSKDKRASVQKYSKSSLTKEQIAEYAATINAYFEKEKPYLDFEFSFSQLSQVLNISTHQLSQTFNESFGKTYPQVIKELRIQEAVKRLQDEKYAHLSIYGIALDCGFNSKSLFNQAFKEITGFTPQVLKRPKIPLNRRPLYFRMFNLIG
;
A
#
# COMPACT_ATOMS: atom_id res chain seq x y z
N MET A 1 -0.52 -7.07 21.22
CA MET A 1 0.38 -6.02 21.74
C MET A 1 1.40 -5.52 20.69
N ILE A 2 1.84 -6.31 19.69
CA ILE A 2 2.79 -5.88 18.62
C ILE A 2 2.12 -5.05 17.49
N ILE A 3 0.85 -5.31 17.15
CA ILE A 3 0.13 -4.62 16.05
C ILE A 3 -0.08 -3.12 16.34
N ILE A 4 -0.20 -2.74 17.62
CA ILE A 4 -0.39 -1.34 18.03
C ILE A 4 0.87 -0.49 17.73
N TYR A 5 2.07 -1.06 17.87
CA TYR A 5 3.33 -0.36 17.58
C TYR A 5 3.54 -0.13 16.08
N TYR A 6 3.08 -1.04 15.21
CA TYR A 6 3.15 -0.85 13.75
C TYR A 6 2.23 0.28 13.27
N LEU A 7 1.06 0.43 13.89
CA LEU A 7 0.16 1.57 13.64
C LEU A 7 0.76 2.87 14.18
N SER A 8 1.37 2.87 15.36
CA SER A 8 2.11 4.03 15.88
C SER A 8 3.30 4.42 14.99
N PHE A 9 4.04 3.45 14.43
CA PHE A 9 5.17 3.72 13.54
C PHE A 9 4.73 4.37 12.21
N ILE A 10 3.63 3.91 11.60
CA ILE A 10 3.10 4.49 10.35
C ILE A 10 2.42 5.85 10.58
N ILE A 11 1.80 6.06 11.75
CA ILE A 11 1.12 7.33 12.07
C ILE A 11 2.15 8.43 12.42
N THR A 12 3.28 8.08 13.05
CA THR A 12 4.26 9.10 13.49
C THR A 12 5.11 9.65 12.33
N ASP A 13 5.52 8.81 11.37
CA ASP A 13 6.36 9.26 10.23
C ASP A 13 5.61 10.14 9.21
N ARG A 14 4.28 10.10 9.21
CA ARG A 14 3.46 10.90 8.28
C ARG A 14 3.42 12.40 8.61
N ILE A 15 3.93 12.79 9.77
CA ILE A 15 4.13 14.18 10.15
C ILE A 15 5.45 14.73 9.54
N PHE A 16 6.41 13.88 9.19
CA PHE A 16 7.76 14.32 8.79
C PHE A 16 8.02 14.37 7.26
N SER A 17 7.25 13.67 6.42
CA SER A 17 7.49 13.66 4.96
C SER A 17 6.84 14.81 4.17
N SER A 18 6.21 15.80 4.82
CA SER A 18 5.62 16.97 4.14
C SER A 18 6.65 18.02 3.67
N SER A 19 7.95 17.73 3.70
CA SER A 19 9.01 18.67 3.29
C SER A 19 10.05 18.03 2.35
N LYS A 20 9.64 17.60 1.14
CA LYS A 20 10.60 17.42 0.03
C LYS A 20 9.96 17.44 -1.37
N ASN A 21 9.18 18.48 -1.67
CA ASN A 21 8.96 18.90 -3.06
C ASN A 21 10.07 19.87 -3.47
N ARG A 22 11.18 19.36 -4.04
CA ARG A 22 12.06 20.13 -4.94
C ARG A 22 13.11 19.23 -5.60
N ALA A 23 12.84 18.80 -6.84
CA ALA A 23 13.80 18.70 -7.95
C ALA A 23 13.10 18.03 -9.14
N LYS A 24 13.37 18.58 -10.32
CA LYS A 24 12.63 18.49 -11.57
C LYS A 24 13.27 17.50 -12.55
N ASP A 25 12.44 17.05 -13.49
CA ASP A 25 12.70 16.74 -14.91
C ASP A 25 13.83 15.76 -15.29
N SER A 26 13.46 14.62 -15.90
CA SER A 26 13.86 14.29 -17.28
C SER A 26 13.32 12.92 -17.76
N ALA A 27 12.85 12.96 -19.01
CA ALA A 27 12.72 11.90 -20.01
C ALA A 27 11.70 10.77 -19.77
N ASN A 28 10.55 11.01 -20.39
CA ASN A 28 9.52 10.07 -20.85
C ASN A 28 10.05 9.20 -22.01
N GLU A 29 9.86 7.87 -21.96
CA GLU A 29 9.63 7.02 -23.14
C GLU A 29 9.18 5.61 -22.70
N PHE A 30 7.90 5.28 -22.92
CA PHE A 30 7.46 4.25 -23.85
C PHE A 30 5.99 3.87 -23.57
N GLU A 31 5.07 4.48 -24.32
CA GLU A 31 3.70 4.02 -24.50
C GLU A 31 3.71 2.74 -25.34
N ILE A 32 3.00 1.68 -24.91
CA ILE A 32 2.19 0.86 -25.83
C ILE A 32 0.85 0.49 -25.14
N MET A 33 -0.19 1.13 -25.69
CA MET A 33 -1.56 0.69 -25.98
C MET A 33 -2.59 0.44 -24.86
N THR A 34 -3.62 1.28 -24.93
CA THR A 34 -4.82 1.45 -24.10
C THR A 34 -6.08 1.04 -24.92
N PRO A 35 -7.35 1.13 -24.42
CA PRO A 35 -8.00 2.42 -24.14
C PRO A 35 -8.89 2.41 -22.88
N VAL A 36 -8.65 3.34 -21.96
CA VAL A 36 -9.76 3.97 -21.22
C VAL A 36 -9.62 5.47 -21.39
N LYS A 37 -10.60 6.08 -22.08
CA LYS A 37 -10.63 7.50 -22.44
C LYS A 37 -10.67 8.38 -21.19
N SER A 38 -9.57 9.11 -21.01
CA SER A 38 -9.46 10.55 -20.81
C SER A 38 -10.66 11.29 -20.19
N GLY A 39 -10.46 11.74 -18.96
CA GLY A 39 -11.28 12.73 -18.28
C GLY A 39 -10.67 13.12 -16.93
N GLU A 40 -9.74 14.06 -16.97
CA GLU A 40 -9.24 14.90 -15.86
C GLU A 40 -8.17 14.33 -14.90
N ILE A 41 -6.95 14.75 -15.21
CA ILE A 41 -5.86 15.02 -14.27
C ILE A 41 -6.32 16.14 -13.33
N VAL A 42 -6.41 15.92 -12.02
CA VAL A 42 -6.33 17.03 -11.07
C VAL A 42 -5.55 16.65 -9.82
N SER A 43 -4.30 17.10 -9.77
CA SER A 43 -3.67 17.56 -8.54
C SER A 43 -4.52 18.70 -7.97
N LYS A 44 -5.39 18.41 -7.00
CA LYS A 44 -6.24 19.43 -6.35
C LYS A 44 -5.96 19.48 -4.85
N ASP A 45 -5.45 20.64 -4.45
CA ASP A 45 -5.60 21.32 -3.18
C ASP A 45 -6.44 20.58 -2.12
N LYS A 46 -5.86 20.35 -0.93
CA LYS A 46 -6.51 19.71 0.23
C LYS A 46 -7.85 20.38 0.58
N ARG A 47 -8.02 21.67 0.25
CA ARG A 47 -9.28 22.43 0.38
C ARG A 47 -10.42 21.98 -0.53
N ALA A 48 -10.15 21.37 -1.68
CA ALA A 48 -11.18 20.93 -2.63
C ALA A 48 -11.85 19.60 -2.26
N SER A 49 -11.18 18.76 -1.47
CA SER A 49 -11.75 17.48 -0.98
C SER A 49 -12.93 17.68 -0.03
N VAL A 50 -12.88 18.74 0.80
CA VAL A 50 -13.91 19.08 1.79
C VAL A 50 -15.24 19.48 1.14
N GLN A 51 -15.21 20.12 -0.04
CA GLN A 51 -16.44 20.51 -0.74
C GLN A 51 -17.10 19.35 -1.52
N LYS A 52 -16.33 18.34 -1.97
CA LYS A 52 -16.83 17.24 -2.81
C LYS A 52 -17.78 16.29 -2.08
N TYR A 53 -17.58 16.13 -0.77
CA TYR A 53 -18.37 15.23 0.09
C TYR A 53 -19.45 15.98 0.91
N SER A 54 -19.73 17.24 0.60
CA SER A 54 -20.82 18.01 1.25
C SER A 54 -22.22 17.38 1.08
N LYS A 55 -22.39 16.44 0.15
CA LYS A 55 -23.60 15.61 -0.05
C LYS A 55 -23.48 14.18 0.50
N SER A 56 -22.32 13.78 1.01
CA SER A 56 -22.18 12.46 1.63
C SER A 56 -22.79 12.51 3.02
N SER A 57 -23.77 11.66 3.29
CA SER A 57 -24.48 11.60 4.55
C SER A 57 -23.72 10.89 5.68
N LEU A 58 -22.43 10.56 5.49
CA LEU A 58 -21.69 9.82 6.50
C LEU A 58 -21.31 10.69 7.69
N THR A 59 -21.69 10.25 8.88
CA THR A 59 -21.16 10.83 10.13
C THR A 59 -19.72 10.36 10.36
N LYS A 60 -18.99 11.04 11.25
CA LYS A 60 -17.63 10.62 11.62
C LYS A 60 -17.61 9.22 12.23
N GLU A 61 -18.65 8.88 12.98
CA GLU A 61 -18.84 7.58 13.60
C GLU A 61 -19.00 6.49 12.53
N GLN A 62 -19.81 6.74 11.49
CA GLN A 62 -19.97 5.80 10.38
C GLN A 62 -18.68 5.63 9.57
N ILE A 63 -17.92 6.71 9.35
CA ILE A 63 -16.60 6.64 8.70
C ILE A 63 -15.65 5.76 9.53
N ALA A 64 -15.65 5.91 10.85
CA ALA A 64 -14.82 5.09 11.74
C ALA A 64 -15.25 3.62 11.71
N GLU A 65 -16.55 3.33 11.72
CA GLU A 65 -17.11 1.98 11.61
C GLU A 65 -16.73 1.31 10.28
N TYR A 66 -16.86 2.02 9.16
CA TYR A 66 -16.46 1.51 7.85
C TYR A 66 -14.96 1.28 7.76
N ALA A 67 -14.14 2.18 8.31
CA ALA A 67 -12.70 1.98 8.36
C ALA A 67 -12.31 0.73 9.17
N ALA A 68 -12.95 0.50 10.32
CA ALA A 68 -12.75 -0.70 11.12
C ALA A 68 -13.15 -1.97 10.35
N THR A 69 -14.30 -1.94 9.66
CA THR A 69 -14.80 -3.05 8.83
C THR A 69 -13.85 -3.38 7.67
N ILE A 70 -13.36 -2.35 6.96
CA ILE A 70 -12.38 -2.50 5.86
C ILE A 70 -11.08 -3.12 6.40
N ASN A 71 -10.57 -2.63 7.53
CA ASN A 71 -9.35 -3.15 8.13
C ASN A 71 -9.50 -4.62 8.55
N ALA A 72 -10.60 -4.98 9.21
CA ALA A 72 -10.88 -6.35 9.60
C ALA A 72 -10.95 -7.29 8.38
N TYR A 73 -11.59 -6.85 7.30
CA TYR A 73 -11.66 -7.62 6.05
C TYR A 73 -10.29 -7.82 5.41
N PHE A 74 -9.46 -6.77 5.35
CA PHE A 74 -8.10 -6.87 4.81
C PHE A 74 -7.17 -7.72 5.68
N GLU A 75 -7.29 -7.66 6.99
CA GLU A 75 -6.47 -8.46 7.90
C GLU A 75 -6.82 -9.94 7.80
N LYS A 76 -8.11 -10.26 7.79
CA LYS A 76 -8.61 -11.64 7.81
C LYS A 76 -8.51 -12.33 6.45
N GLU A 77 -9.04 -11.71 5.41
CA GLU A 77 -9.23 -12.37 4.10
C GLU A 77 -8.09 -12.05 3.12
N LYS A 78 -7.30 -11.00 3.38
CA LYS A 78 -6.20 -10.53 2.53
C LYS A 78 -6.52 -10.50 1.02
N PRO A 79 -7.67 -9.91 0.61
CA PRO A 79 -8.10 -9.93 -0.80
C PRO A 79 -7.14 -9.16 -1.72
N TYR A 80 -6.34 -8.24 -1.17
CA TYR A 80 -5.34 -7.49 -1.92
C TYR A 80 -4.23 -8.37 -2.51
N LEU A 81 -4.10 -9.64 -2.12
CA LEU A 81 -3.16 -10.59 -2.73
C LEU A 81 -3.62 -11.07 -4.11
N ASP A 82 -4.92 -10.96 -4.39
CA ASP A 82 -5.44 -11.16 -5.73
C ASP A 82 -5.18 -9.90 -6.58
N PHE A 83 -4.60 -10.09 -7.76
CA PHE A 83 -4.32 -8.99 -8.68
C PHE A 83 -5.60 -8.43 -9.31
N GLU A 84 -6.66 -9.23 -9.41
CA GLU A 84 -7.98 -8.85 -9.95
C GLU A 84 -8.85 -8.13 -8.91
N PHE A 85 -8.43 -8.11 -7.64
CA PHE A 85 -9.19 -7.48 -6.57
C PHE A 85 -9.40 -5.98 -6.82
N SER A 86 -10.66 -5.63 -7.03
CA SER A 86 -11.12 -4.34 -7.50
C SER A 86 -11.91 -3.59 -6.42
N PHE A 87 -11.98 -2.27 -6.59
CA PHE A 87 -12.78 -1.42 -5.71
C PHE A 87 -14.28 -1.76 -5.75
N SER A 88 -14.77 -2.25 -6.89
CA SER A 88 -16.16 -2.72 -7.04
C SER A 88 -16.41 -3.97 -6.21
N GLN A 89 -15.50 -4.93 -6.21
CA GLN A 89 -15.62 -6.13 -5.37
C GLN A 89 -15.60 -5.77 -3.89
N LEU A 90 -14.76 -4.82 -3.46
CA LEU A 90 -14.77 -4.34 -2.07
C LEU A 90 -16.15 -3.76 -1.70
N SER A 91 -16.72 -2.94 -2.58
CA SER A 91 -18.05 -2.35 -2.39
C SER A 91 -19.14 -3.41 -2.22
N GLN A 92 -19.12 -4.43 -3.08
CA GLN A 92 -20.09 -5.53 -3.05
C GLN A 92 -19.95 -6.39 -1.79
N VAL A 93 -18.73 -6.81 -1.45
CA VAL A 93 -18.48 -7.70 -0.31
C VAL A 93 -18.82 -7.03 1.02
N LEU A 94 -18.52 -5.74 1.16
CA LEU A 94 -18.82 -5.00 2.39
C LEU A 94 -20.22 -4.39 2.43
N ASN A 95 -20.98 -4.46 1.32
CA ASN A 95 -22.25 -3.78 1.16
C ASN A 95 -22.17 -2.26 1.49
N ILE A 96 -21.08 -1.63 1.05
CA ILE A 96 -20.85 -0.18 1.21
C ILE A 96 -20.70 0.42 -0.18
N SER A 97 -21.38 1.52 -0.49
CA SER A 97 -21.29 2.14 -1.81
C SER A 97 -19.86 2.63 -2.12
N THR A 98 -19.48 2.61 -3.40
CA THR A 98 -18.17 3.11 -3.86
C THR A 98 -17.91 4.57 -3.44
N HIS A 99 -18.95 5.39 -3.36
CA HIS A 99 -18.86 6.77 -2.88
C HIS A 99 -18.49 6.84 -1.39
N GLN A 100 -19.19 6.08 -0.55
CA GLN A 100 -18.91 5.98 0.89
C GLN A 100 -17.53 5.38 1.16
N LEU A 101 -17.12 4.36 0.40
CA LEU A 101 -15.77 3.82 0.47
C LEU A 101 -14.74 4.89 0.11
N SER A 102 -14.94 5.62 -1.00
CA SER A 102 -14.00 6.68 -1.43
C SER A 102 -13.85 7.74 -0.34
N GLN A 103 -14.95 8.17 0.26
CA GLN A 103 -14.90 9.11 1.38
C GLN A 103 -14.14 8.52 2.56
N THR A 104 -14.45 7.27 2.96
CA THR A 104 -13.80 6.59 4.08
C THR A 104 -12.28 6.45 3.87
N PHE A 105 -11.85 6.04 2.67
CA PHE A 105 -10.44 5.98 2.29
C PHE A 105 -9.74 7.34 2.43
N ASN A 106 -10.35 8.40 1.91
CA ASN A 106 -9.75 9.73 1.97
C ASN A 106 -9.75 10.33 3.39
N GLU A 107 -10.81 10.15 4.17
CA GLU A 107 -10.96 10.79 5.48
C GLU A 107 -10.34 9.98 6.63
N SER A 108 -10.47 8.66 6.63
CA SER A 108 -9.93 7.81 7.69
C SER A 108 -8.50 7.34 7.41
N PHE A 109 -8.22 6.89 6.19
CA PHE A 109 -6.88 6.39 5.83
C PHE A 109 -5.95 7.49 5.32
N GLY A 110 -6.51 8.64 4.90
CA GLY A 110 -5.75 9.71 4.25
C GLY A 110 -5.06 9.24 2.96
N LYS A 111 -5.62 8.24 2.28
CA LYS A 111 -5.04 7.56 1.11
C LYS A 111 -6.16 7.15 0.17
N THR A 112 -5.88 7.11 -1.12
CA THR A 112 -6.81 6.52 -2.09
C THR A 112 -6.77 4.99 -2.00
N TYR A 113 -7.82 4.31 -2.46
CA TYR A 113 -7.87 2.84 -2.50
C TYR A 113 -6.62 2.21 -3.17
N PRO A 114 -6.19 2.66 -4.37
CA PRO A 114 -4.99 2.09 -4.99
C PRO A 114 -3.72 2.26 -4.16
N GLN A 115 -3.58 3.36 -3.41
CA GLN A 115 -2.44 3.58 -2.51
C GLN A 115 -2.46 2.58 -1.35
N VAL A 116 -3.62 2.35 -0.73
CA VAL A 116 -3.77 1.36 0.35
C VAL A 116 -3.45 -0.05 -0.14
N ILE A 117 -3.98 -0.47 -1.29
CA ILE A 117 -3.68 -1.78 -1.87
C ILE A 117 -2.19 -1.93 -2.16
N LYS A 118 -1.56 -0.92 -2.78
CA LYS A 118 -0.12 -0.93 -3.07
C LYS A 118 0.70 -1.13 -1.80
N GLU A 119 0.37 -0.42 -0.72
CA GLU A 119 1.07 -0.55 0.56
C GLU A 119 0.88 -1.92 1.20
N LEU A 120 -0.35 -2.44 1.26
CA LEU A 120 -0.64 -3.76 1.81
C LEU A 120 0.12 -4.86 1.05
N ARG A 121 0.15 -4.78 -0.28
CA ARG A 121 0.89 -5.72 -1.13
C ARG A 121 2.41 -5.67 -0.86
N ILE A 122 3.00 -4.48 -0.71
CA ILE A 122 4.43 -4.33 -0.37
C ILE A 122 4.72 -4.81 1.05
N GLN A 123 3.86 -4.52 2.02
CA GLN A 123 4.02 -4.99 3.39
C GLN A 123 4.03 -6.52 3.46
N GLU A 124 3.12 -7.20 2.76
CA GLU A 124 3.14 -8.66 2.66
C GLU A 124 4.42 -9.16 1.95
N ALA A 125 4.84 -8.51 0.86
CA ALA A 125 6.06 -8.89 0.15
C ALA A 125 7.30 -8.80 1.04
N VAL A 126 7.43 -7.76 1.87
CA VAL A 126 8.52 -7.63 2.85
C VAL A 126 8.51 -8.78 3.85
N LYS A 127 7.33 -9.13 4.40
CA LYS A 127 7.18 -10.28 5.31
C LYS A 127 7.64 -11.57 4.63
N ARG A 128 7.17 -11.86 3.41
CA ARG A 128 7.52 -13.08 2.68
C ARG A 128 8.99 -13.14 2.28
N LEU A 129 9.60 -12.01 1.93
CA LEU A 129 11.03 -11.94 1.60
C LEU A 129 11.94 -12.28 2.78
N GLN A 130 11.44 -12.10 4.01
CA GLN A 130 12.19 -12.35 5.26
C GLN A 130 11.85 -13.71 5.90
N ASP A 131 10.71 -14.29 5.54
CA ASP A 131 10.24 -15.58 6.04
C ASP A 131 10.90 -16.76 5.29
N GLU A 132 11.38 -17.73 6.06
CA GLU A 132 12.04 -18.94 5.56
C GLU A 132 11.12 -19.81 4.72
N LYS A 133 9.81 -19.80 5.03
CA LYS A 133 8.80 -20.55 4.29
C LYS A 133 8.82 -20.21 2.79
N TYR A 134 9.13 -18.96 2.44
CA TYR A 134 9.14 -18.48 1.06
C TYR A 134 10.55 -18.37 0.46
N ALA A 135 11.59 -18.87 1.15
CA ALA A 135 12.98 -18.76 0.68
C ALA A 135 13.23 -19.47 -0.67
N HIS A 136 12.39 -20.45 -1.00
CA HIS A 136 12.41 -21.18 -2.28
C HIS A 136 11.88 -20.34 -3.45
N LEU A 137 11.09 -19.30 -3.20
CA LEU A 137 10.51 -18.46 -4.24
C LEU A 137 11.52 -17.42 -4.76
N SER A 138 11.38 -17.09 -6.05
CA SER A 138 12.05 -15.93 -6.63
C SER A 138 11.40 -14.63 -6.09
N ILE A 139 12.12 -13.51 -6.17
CA ILE A 139 11.55 -12.19 -5.80
C ILE A 139 10.29 -11.92 -6.64
N TYR A 140 10.31 -12.29 -7.92
CA TYR A 140 9.17 -12.10 -8.79
C TYR A 140 8.02 -13.05 -8.46
N GLY A 141 8.29 -14.29 -8.06
CA GLY A 141 7.28 -15.22 -7.55
C GLY A 141 6.56 -14.65 -6.32
N ILE A 142 7.31 -14.09 -5.36
CA ILE A 142 6.73 -13.38 -4.21
C ILE A 142 5.89 -12.18 -4.66
N ALA A 143 6.34 -11.43 -5.66
CA ALA A 143 5.57 -10.29 -6.18
C ALA A 143 4.23 -10.73 -6.78
N LEU A 144 4.21 -11.81 -7.57
CA LEU A 144 3.00 -12.41 -8.13
C LEU A 144 2.04 -12.85 -7.02
N ASP A 145 2.53 -13.58 -6.01
CA ASP A 145 1.71 -14.05 -4.90
C ASP A 145 1.25 -12.91 -3.96
N CYS A 146 1.81 -11.72 -4.12
CA CYS A 146 1.41 -10.49 -3.45
C CYS A 146 0.53 -9.60 -4.34
N GLY A 147 -0.01 -10.12 -5.44
CA GLY A 147 -1.00 -9.42 -6.27
C GLY A 147 -0.41 -8.41 -7.26
N PHE A 148 0.90 -8.45 -7.52
CA PHE A 148 1.50 -7.70 -8.64
C PHE A 148 1.49 -8.54 -9.91
N ASN A 149 1.10 -7.95 -11.04
CA ASN A 149 1.15 -8.62 -12.35
C ASN A 149 2.37 -8.20 -13.20
N SER A 150 3.24 -7.34 -12.66
CA SER A 150 4.41 -6.82 -13.37
C SER A 150 5.59 -6.61 -12.44
N LYS A 151 6.76 -7.11 -12.85
CA LYS A 151 8.04 -6.94 -12.14
C LYS A 151 8.43 -5.46 -12.02
N SER A 152 8.16 -4.66 -13.06
CA SER A 152 8.50 -3.24 -13.07
C SER A 152 7.68 -2.47 -12.03
N LEU A 153 6.35 -2.69 -12.02
CA LEU A 153 5.45 -2.07 -11.04
C LEU A 153 5.80 -2.46 -9.62
N PHE A 154 6.09 -3.75 -9.39
CA PHE A 154 6.55 -4.23 -8.09
C PHE A 154 7.82 -3.53 -7.63
N ASN A 155 8.88 -3.51 -8.46
CA ASN A 155 10.16 -2.92 -8.07
C ASN A 155 10.03 -1.41 -7.77
N GLN A 156 9.24 -0.69 -8.58
CA GLN A 156 8.98 0.73 -8.36
C GLN A 156 8.25 0.95 -7.04
N ALA A 157 7.12 0.25 -6.81
CA ALA A 157 6.34 0.37 -5.58
C ALA A 157 7.15 -0.03 -4.35
N PHE A 158 7.94 -1.10 -4.45
CA PHE A 158 8.77 -1.59 -3.35
C PHE A 158 9.83 -0.56 -2.96
N LYS A 159 10.53 0.03 -3.94
CA LYS A 159 11.52 1.08 -3.68
C LYS A 159 10.87 2.37 -3.15
N GLU A 160 9.73 2.75 -3.71
CA GLU A 160 8.96 3.93 -3.28
C GLU A 160 8.55 3.82 -1.79
N ILE A 161 8.03 2.66 -1.38
CA ILE A 161 7.49 2.45 -0.03
C ILE A 161 8.56 2.09 1.00
N THR A 162 9.55 1.26 0.62
CA THR A 162 10.56 0.76 1.57
C THR A 162 11.86 1.54 1.56
N GLY A 163 12.13 2.32 0.51
CA GLY A 163 13.43 2.97 0.27
C GLY A 163 14.52 2.03 -0.25
N PHE A 164 14.30 0.72 -0.28
CA PHE A 164 15.27 -0.30 -0.68
C PHE A 164 14.80 -1.10 -1.89
N THR A 165 15.71 -1.81 -2.55
CA THR A 165 15.31 -2.79 -3.56
C THR A 165 14.90 -4.11 -2.87
N PRO A 166 14.02 -4.92 -3.49
CA PRO A 166 13.64 -6.23 -2.94
C PRO A 166 14.84 -7.15 -2.67
N GLN A 167 15.90 -7.04 -3.49
CA GLN A 167 17.12 -7.83 -3.34
C GLN A 167 17.86 -7.54 -2.03
N VAL A 168 17.84 -6.28 -1.57
CA VAL A 168 18.49 -5.88 -0.30
C VAL A 168 17.75 -6.47 0.90
N LEU A 169 16.42 -6.50 0.85
CA LEU A 169 15.59 -7.01 1.95
C LEU A 169 15.37 -8.52 1.89
N LYS A 170 15.64 -9.17 0.76
CA LYS A 170 15.54 -10.62 0.65
C LYS A 170 16.47 -11.29 1.65
N ARG A 171 15.92 -12.21 2.45
CA ARG A 171 16.68 -12.99 3.42
C ARG A 171 17.90 -13.62 2.74
N PRO A 172 19.12 -13.29 3.19
CA PRO A 172 20.31 -13.85 2.59
C PRO A 172 20.44 -15.32 3.01
N LYS A 173 20.93 -16.17 2.10
CA LYS A 173 21.16 -17.61 2.33
C LYS A 173 22.40 -17.87 3.19
N ILE A 174 22.59 -17.08 4.24
CA ILE A 174 23.70 -17.19 5.19
C ILE A 174 23.17 -17.22 6.64
N PRO A 175 23.88 -17.88 7.57
CA PRO A 175 23.50 -17.95 8.98
C PRO A 175 23.35 -16.57 9.61
N LEU A 176 22.48 -16.43 10.62
CA LEU A 176 22.15 -15.15 11.25
C LEU A 176 23.39 -14.39 11.73
N ASN A 177 24.35 -15.12 12.32
CA ASN A 177 25.62 -14.60 12.84
C ASN A 177 26.60 -14.13 11.75
N ARG A 178 26.30 -14.35 10.46
CA ARG A 178 27.07 -13.85 9.30
C ARG A 178 26.31 -12.81 8.48
N ARG A 179 25.07 -12.48 8.84
CA ARG A 179 24.30 -11.44 8.13
C ARG A 179 24.83 -10.03 8.45
N PRO A 180 24.78 -9.09 7.48
CA PRO A 180 25.07 -7.68 7.72
C PRO A 180 24.26 -7.10 8.88
N LEU A 181 24.84 -6.14 9.61
CA LEU A 181 24.22 -5.56 10.82
C LEU A 181 22.85 -4.92 10.53
N TYR A 182 22.66 -4.28 9.37
CA TYR A 182 21.36 -3.71 8.98
C TYR A 182 20.24 -4.77 8.93
N PHE A 183 20.58 -6.02 8.61
CA PHE A 183 19.62 -7.13 8.62
C PHE A 183 19.28 -7.59 10.04
N ARG A 184 20.22 -7.47 10.98
CA ARG A 184 20.00 -7.81 12.40
C ARG A 184 19.18 -6.75 13.10
N MET A 185 19.43 -5.47 12.81
CA MET A 185 18.65 -4.35 13.34
C MET A 185 17.18 -4.43 12.91
N PHE A 186 16.91 -4.84 11.67
CA PHE A 186 15.53 -4.99 11.17
C PHE A 186 14.69 -6.05 11.92
N ASN A 187 15.33 -7.05 12.53
CA ASN A 187 14.65 -8.12 13.28
C ASN A 187 14.61 -7.88 14.81
N LEU A 188 15.28 -6.83 15.32
CA LEU A 188 15.31 -6.48 16.74
C LEU A 188 14.22 -5.46 17.12
N ILE A 189 13.49 -4.92 16.15
CA ILE A 189 12.42 -3.92 16.31
C ILE A 189 11.04 -4.60 16.15
N GLY A 190 10.99 -5.94 16.15
CA GLY A 190 9.78 -6.75 15.96
C GLY A 190 9.32 -7.44 17.23
#